data_AF-A0A7K7MIZ7-F1
#
_entry.id   AF-A0A7K7MIZ7-F1
#
_cell.length_a   1.000
_cell.length_b   1.000
_cell.length_c   1.000
_cell.angle_alpha   90.00
_cell.angle_beta   90.00
_cell.angle_gamma   90.00
#
_symmetry.space_group_name_H-M   'P 1'
#
loop_
_entity.id
_entity.type
_entity.pdbx_description
1 polymer ?
#
loop_
_entity_poly.entity_id
_entity_poly.type
_entity_poly.pdbx_seq_one_letter_code
_entity_poly.pdbx_strand_id
1 'polypeptide(L)'
;EALGSQSEHTTTKKDQQNLETKFRLYTDTAESSCQIFVNQLDTLDKCSFNASLPLVMIVHGWSVDGILESWIWKMAAALKSQRKQMNVIVADWLTLAHQHYPIAVRNTRTTGQEIAQFLQWLEESIQFSRSNVHLIGYSLGAHVSGFAGSFINGTKKIGRITGLDPAGPLFEGMSPTDRLSPDDASFVDAIHTFTKQHMGLSVGIKQPVAHFDFYPNGGTFQPGCHILHVYNHIAKFGITGITQTVKCAHERSVHLFIDSLLHKDKQSTAYWCNDINTFNKGLCLSCKKNRCNTLGYNIREERLAKSRRLFLKTRAHMPFKVYHYQFKIHIINEIQGKPIDPAFTMSLAGTKEDAKNLPIPLVEGITGNQTYSFLITLDTDIGDLIMIKLKWEGTPVWENIWDTFQTIMPWTKGTRRPGLIVKAIRVKAGETQQKTTFCPQSIDNIHLHPSQVKTFVRCEDRFQRQKKK
;
A
#
# COMPACT_ATOMS: atom_id res chain seq x y z
N GLU A 1 -21.02 -28.92 -73.14
CA GLU A 1 -21.48 -28.27 -71.91
C GLU A 1 -20.26 -27.98 -71.04
N ALA A 2 -19.88 -26.71 -71.00
CA ALA A 2 -18.84 -26.18 -70.13
C ALA A 2 -19.53 -25.30 -69.10
N LEU A 3 -19.42 -25.67 -67.82
CA LEU A 3 -19.92 -24.88 -66.70
C LEU A 3 -18.81 -24.87 -65.64
N GLY A 4 -17.92 -23.89 -65.78
CA GLY A 4 -17.12 -23.42 -64.66
C GLY A 4 -17.97 -22.46 -63.85
N SER A 5 -18.18 -22.74 -62.56
CA SER A 5 -18.64 -21.74 -61.61
C SER A 5 -17.44 -21.17 -60.87
N GLN A 6 -17.13 -19.91 -61.20
CA GLN A 6 -16.34 -19.05 -60.34
C GLN A 6 -17.18 -18.77 -59.10
N SER A 7 -16.69 -19.15 -57.92
CA SER A 7 -17.19 -18.59 -56.67
C SER A 7 -16.41 -17.31 -56.42
N GLU A 8 -17.07 -16.18 -56.71
CA GLU A 8 -16.62 -14.87 -56.28
C GLU A 8 -16.52 -14.89 -54.74
N HIS A 9 -15.31 -14.72 -54.24
CA HIS A 9 -15.07 -14.38 -52.84
C HIS A 9 -15.55 -12.95 -52.61
N THR A 10 -16.85 -12.79 -52.41
CA THR A 10 -17.44 -11.56 -51.92
C THR A 10 -16.84 -11.31 -50.54
N THR A 11 -15.88 -10.38 -50.48
CA THR A 11 -15.30 -9.88 -49.24
C THR A 11 -16.40 -9.12 -48.53
N THR A 12 -17.18 -9.81 -47.71
CA THR A 12 -18.11 -9.18 -46.79
C THR A 12 -17.31 -8.22 -45.91
N LYS A 13 -17.70 -6.95 -45.98
CA LYS A 13 -17.27 -5.88 -45.07
C LYS A 13 -17.22 -6.45 -43.65
N LYS A 14 -16.02 -6.69 -43.13
CA LYS A 14 -15.83 -7.05 -41.72
C LYS A 14 -16.53 -6.00 -40.87
N ASP A 15 -17.43 -6.48 -40.04
CA ASP A 15 -18.27 -5.70 -39.14
C ASP A 15 -17.46 -4.59 -38.47
N GLN A 16 -17.97 -3.37 -38.63
CA GLN A 16 -17.59 -2.22 -37.84
C GLN A 16 -18.04 -2.53 -36.40
N GLN A 17 -17.21 -3.26 -35.65
CA GLN A 17 -17.49 -3.62 -34.27
C GLN A 17 -17.65 -2.33 -33.46
N ASN A 18 -18.88 -1.98 -33.13
CA ASN A 18 -19.17 -0.96 -32.14
C ASN A 18 -18.68 -1.50 -30.79
N LEU A 19 -17.57 -0.97 -30.30
CA LEU A 19 -17.06 -1.28 -28.97
C LEU A 19 -18.09 -0.82 -27.94
N GLU A 20 -18.35 -1.66 -26.93
CA GLU A 20 -19.24 -1.29 -25.84
C GLU A 20 -18.55 -0.30 -24.89
N THR A 21 -17.23 -0.42 -24.73
CA THR A 21 -16.41 0.51 -23.95
C THR A 21 -16.27 1.85 -24.64
N LYS A 22 -16.57 2.93 -23.91
CA LYS A 22 -16.41 4.32 -24.37
C LYS A 22 -15.08 4.88 -23.88
N PHE A 23 -14.27 5.39 -24.80
CA PHE A 23 -12.98 6.01 -24.49
C PHE A 23 -13.15 7.51 -24.36
N ARG A 24 -13.22 8.00 -23.11
CA ARG A 24 -13.50 9.40 -22.81
C ARG A 24 -12.22 10.14 -22.42
N LEU A 25 -11.72 11.02 -23.29
CA LEU A 25 -10.60 11.91 -22.97
C LEU A 25 -11.05 12.98 -21.97
N TYR A 26 -10.32 13.06 -20.85
CA TYR A 26 -10.56 14.02 -19.80
C TYR A 26 -10.01 15.40 -20.18
N THR A 27 -10.88 16.40 -20.09
CA THR A 27 -10.62 17.83 -20.22
C THR A 27 -10.75 18.50 -18.84
N ASP A 28 -10.29 19.74 -18.69
CA ASP A 28 -10.16 20.40 -17.38
C ASP A 28 -11.47 20.60 -16.61
N THR A 29 -12.64 20.36 -17.23
CA THR A 29 -13.93 20.38 -16.54
C THR A 29 -14.50 18.95 -16.44
N ALA A 30 -14.85 18.53 -15.21
CA ALA A 30 -15.35 17.19 -14.90
C ALA A 30 -16.62 16.79 -15.69
N GLU A 31 -17.32 17.77 -16.26
CA GLU A 31 -18.57 17.59 -17.01
C GLU A 31 -18.39 17.55 -18.54
N SER A 32 -17.18 17.80 -19.08
CA SER A 32 -16.94 17.83 -20.54
C SER A 32 -15.95 16.77 -21.04
N SER A 33 -16.13 15.51 -20.66
CA SER A 33 -15.32 14.43 -21.23
C SER A 33 -15.62 14.27 -22.74
N CYS A 34 -14.60 14.31 -23.59
CA CYS A 34 -14.74 14.13 -25.04
C CYS A 34 -14.55 12.66 -25.44
N GLN A 35 -15.46 12.07 -26.21
CA GLN A 35 -15.38 10.66 -26.59
C GLN A 35 -14.56 10.48 -27.88
N ILE A 36 -13.56 9.60 -27.81
CA ILE A 36 -12.78 9.15 -28.97
C ILE A 36 -13.42 7.86 -29.49
N PHE A 37 -13.70 7.81 -30.80
CA PHE A 37 -14.26 6.64 -31.46
C PHE A 37 -13.17 5.92 -32.26
N VAL A 38 -13.05 4.61 -32.06
CA VAL A 38 -12.11 3.78 -32.82
C VAL A 38 -12.47 3.82 -34.31
N ASN A 39 -11.46 3.83 -35.18
CA ASN A 39 -11.58 3.98 -36.63
C ASN A 39 -12.15 5.34 -37.10
N GLN A 40 -12.25 6.35 -36.22
CA GLN A 40 -12.65 7.71 -36.57
C GLN A 40 -11.54 8.71 -36.16
N LEU A 41 -10.55 8.89 -37.03
CA LEU A 41 -9.37 9.72 -36.77
C LEU A 41 -9.71 11.17 -36.42
N ASP A 42 -10.77 11.73 -37.00
CA ASP A 42 -11.23 13.10 -36.74
C ASP A 42 -11.64 13.32 -35.27
N THR A 43 -11.99 12.25 -34.54
CA THR A 43 -12.35 12.33 -33.12
C THR A 43 -11.14 12.58 -32.23
N LEU A 44 -9.93 12.19 -32.66
CA LEU A 44 -8.69 12.53 -31.95
C LEU A 44 -8.45 14.04 -31.97
N ASP A 45 -8.59 14.66 -33.14
CA ASP A 45 -8.41 16.11 -33.32
C ASP A 45 -9.52 16.89 -32.60
N LYS A 46 -10.78 16.48 -32.74
CA LYS A 46 -11.93 17.09 -32.04
C LYS A 46 -11.77 17.07 -30.53
N CYS A 47 -11.24 15.97 -29.98
CA CYS A 47 -10.96 15.86 -28.55
C CYS A 47 -9.64 16.50 -28.13
N SER A 48 -8.83 17.01 -29.06
CA SER A 48 -7.49 17.54 -28.77
C SER A 48 -6.54 16.50 -28.14
N PHE A 49 -6.61 15.25 -28.61
CA PHE A 49 -5.64 14.23 -28.24
C PHE A 49 -4.26 14.59 -28.81
N ASN A 50 -3.22 14.57 -27.97
CA ASN A 50 -1.87 14.92 -28.39
C ASN A 50 -0.98 13.67 -28.48
N ALA A 51 -0.69 13.21 -29.69
CA ALA A 51 0.12 12.02 -29.95
C ALA A 51 1.56 12.09 -29.39
N SER A 52 2.09 13.30 -29.14
CA SER A 52 3.42 13.50 -28.56
C SER A 52 3.46 13.33 -27.04
N LEU A 53 2.29 13.29 -26.37
CA LEU A 53 2.19 13.13 -24.92
C LEU A 53 1.93 11.67 -24.54
N PRO A 54 2.41 11.21 -23.36
CA PRO A 54 2.06 9.89 -22.85
C PRO A 54 0.55 9.77 -22.58
N LEU A 55 0.04 8.55 -22.60
CA LEU A 55 -1.36 8.24 -22.32
C LEU A 55 -1.48 7.52 -20.97
N VAL A 56 -2.28 8.07 -20.07
CA VAL A 56 -2.75 7.38 -18.87
C VAL A 56 -4.23 7.04 -19.06
N MET A 57 -4.58 5.76 -18.92
CA MET A 57 -5.97 5.31 -19.01
C MET A 57 -6.46 4.80 -17.66
N ILE A 58 -7.52 5.42 -17.13
CA ILE A 58 -8.19 5.00 -15.90
C ILE A 58 -9.25 3.97 -16.27
N VAL A 59 -9.17 2.79 -15.65
CA VAL A 59 -10.09 1.67 -15.87
C VAL A 59 -10.80 1.36 -14.56
N HIS A 60 -12.10 1.68 -14.49
CA HIS A 60 -12.90 1.51 -13.27
C HIS A 60 -13.26 0.05 -13.00
N GLY A 61 -13.84 -0.21 -11.84
CA GLY A 61 -14.24 -1.54 -11.38
C GLY A 61 -15.72 -1.87 -11.57
N TRP A 62 -16.19 -2.86 -10.82
CA TRP A 62 -17.60 -3.25 -10.72
C TRP A 62 -18.45 -2.10 -10.13
N SER A 63 -19.65 -1.88 -10.67
CA SER A 63 -20.59 -0.86 -10.18
C SER A 63 -21.97 -1.46 -9.92
N VAL A 64 -22.44 -1.32 -8.68
CA VAL A 64 -23.76 -1.81 -8.25
C VAL A 64 -24.87 -0.82 -8.57
N ASP A 65 -24.54 0.46 -8.60
CA ASP A 65 -25.45 1.59 -8.76
C ASP A 65 -25.52 2.09 -10.22
N GLY A 66 -24.70 1.54 -11.12
CA GLY A 66 -24.70 1.91 -12.53
C GLY A 66 -24.20 3.34 -12.76
N ILE A 67 -23.34 3.85 -11.87
CA ILE A 67 -22.74 5.18 -11.97
C ILE A 67 -21.22 5.12 -11.85
N LEU A 68 -20.55 6.05 -12.55
CA LEU A 68 -19.11 6.25 -12.41
C LEU A 68 -18.81 6.95 -11.08
N GLU A 69 -17.97 6.31 -10.27
CA GLU A 69 -17.62 6.81 -8.94
C GLU A 69 -16.80 8.10 -8.99
N SER A 70 -17.01 9.00 -8.02
CA SER A 70 -16.35 10.33 -8.01
C SER A 70 -14.83 10.31 -8.00
N TRP A 71 -14.21 9.20 -7.55
CA TRP A 71 -12.76 9.08 -7.49
C TRP A 71 -12.12 9.07 -8.88
N ILE A 72 -12.84 8.65 -9.93
CA ILE A 72 -12.34 8.60 -11.31
C ILE A 72 -11.92 10.00 -11.74
N TRP A 73 -12.81 10.97 -11.54
CA TRP A 73 -12.58 12.37 -11.90
C TRP A 73 -11.54 13.03 -11.00
N LYS A 74 -11.51 12.70 -9.71
CA LYS A 74 -10.46 13.16 -8.78
C LYS A 74 -9.07 12.65 -9.21
N MET A 75 -8.98 11.40 -9.67
CA MET A 75 -7.75 10.83 -10.20
C MET A 75 -7.34 11.48 -11.51
N ALA A 76 -8.29 11.68 -12.44
CA ALA A 76 -8.01 12.34 -13.70
C ALA A 76 -7.48 13.78 -13.50
N ALA A 77 -8.11 14.54 -12.60
CA ALA A 77 -7.64 15.86 -12.20
C ALA A 77 -6.24 15.81 -11.56
N ALA A 78 -5.97 14.86 -10.66
CA ALA A 78 -4.65 14.70 -10.03
C ALA A 78 -3.54 14.28 -11.01
N LEU A 79 -3.90 13.55 -12.08
CA LEU A 79 -2.99 13.22 -13.18
C LEU A 79 -2.72 14.45 -14.07
N LYS A 80 -3.75 15.22 -14.41
CA LYS A 80 -3.60 16.47 -15.18
C LYS A 80 -2.84 17.56 -14.42
N SER A 81 -2.93 17.59 -13.09
CA SER A 81 -2.17 18.53 -12.26
C SER A 81 -0.66 18.21 -12.18
N GLN A 82 -0.20 17.13 -12.81
CA GLN A 82 1.22 16.80 -12.87
C GLN A 82 1.98 17.76 -13.80
N ARG A 83 3.24 18.06 -13.44
CA ARG A 83 4.12 18.91 -14.27
C ARG A 83 4.33 18.36 -15.68
N LYS A 84 4.32 17.03 -15.83
CA LYS A 84 4.44 16.37 -17.14
C LYS A 84 3.04 16.27 -17.73
N GLN A 85 2.81 16.97 -18.84
CA GLN A 85 1.54 16.88 -19.56
C GLN A 85 1.30 15.45 -20.07
N MET A 86 0.04 15.02 -20.09
CA MET A 86 -0.37 13.70 -20.54
C MET A 86 -1.81 13.71 -21.07
N ASN A 87 -2.10 12.77 -21.95
CA ASN A 87 -3.47 12.40 -22.29
C ASN A 87 -4.03 11.56 -21.13
N VAL A 88 -5.23 11.87 -20.65
CA VAL A 88 -5.91 11.10 -19.61
C VAL A 88 -7.23 10.61 -20.19
N ILE A 89 -7.39 9.30 -20.34
CA ILE A 89 -8.61 8.68 -20.86
C ILE A 89 -9.28 7.90 -19.73
N VAL A 90 -10.59 7.99 -19.62
CA VAL A 90 -11.42 7.07 -18.82
C VAL A 90 -11.98 6.03 -19.78
N ALA A 91 -11.67 4.75 -19.53
CA ALA A 91 -12.32 3.63 -20.19
C ALA A 91 -13.64 3.34 -19.48
N ASP A 92 -14.73 3.88 -20.02
CA ASP A 92 -16.08 3.73 -19.49
C ASP A 92 -16.71 2.45 -20.06
N TRP A 93 -16.67 1.38 -19.27
CA TRP A 93 -17.27 0.07 -19.55
C TRP A 93 -18.46 -0.19 -18.61
N LEU A 94 -19.13 0.86 -18.15
CA LEU A 94 -20.16 0.80 -17.10
C LEU A 94 -21.31 -0.15 -17.44
N THR A 95 -21.71 -0.24 -18.72
CA THR A 95 -22.76 -1.18 -19.19
C THR A 95 -22.39 -2.64 -18.94
N LEU A 96 -21.11 -2.96 -19.13
CA LEU A 96 -20.52 -4.28 -18.91
C LEU A 96 -20.18 -4.54 -17.44
N ALA A 97 -19.84 -3.48 -16.69
CA ALA A 97 -19.49 -3.54 -15.27
C ALA A 97 -20.72 -3.60 -14.36
N HIS A 98 -21.83 -2.98 -14.75
CA HIS A 98 -23.10 -2.97 -14.01
C HIS A 98 -23.93 -4.22 -14.31
N GLN A 99 -23.33 -5.38 -14.05
CA GLN A 99 -23.93 -6.70 -14.23
C GLN A 99 -23.76 -7.51 -12.93
N HIS A 100 -24.46 -8.64 -12.81
CA HIS A 100 -24.17 -9.59 -11.73
C HIS A 100 -22.68 -9.94 -11.71
N TYR A 101 -22.07 -10.01 -10.52
CA TYR A 101 -20.61 -10.05 -10.37
C TYR A 101 -19.91 -11.11 -11.25
N PRO A 102 -20.37 -12.37 -11.36
CA PRO A 102 -19.73 -13.34 -12.26
C PRO A 102 -19.81 -12.97 -13.75
N ILE A 103 -20.87 -12.28 -14.17
CA ILE A 103 -21.02 -11.77 -15.54
C ILE A 103 -20.06 -10.61 -15.76
N ALA A 104 -19.99 -9.66 -14.82
CA ALA A 104 -19.03 -8.55 -14.87
C ALA A 104 -17.57 -9.05 -14.91
N VAL A 105 -17.25 -10.10 -14.14
CA VAL A 105 -15.96 -10.80 -14.17
C VAL A 105 -15.67 -11.35 -15.57
N ARG A 106 -16.62 -12.04 -16.21
CA ARG A 106 -16.44 -12.52 -17.59
C ARG A 106 -16.20 -11.37 -18.57
N ASN A 107 -16.94 -10.28 -18.42
CA ASN A 107 -16.86 -9.10 -19.28
C ASN A 107 -15.51 -8.37 -19.16
N THR A 108 -14.71 -8.64 -18.12
CA THR A 108 -13.36 -8.06 -18.01
C THR A 108 -12.45 -8.46 -19.17
N ARG A 109 -12.60 -9.68 -19.71
CA ARG A 109 -11.86 -10.11 -20.91
C ARG A 109 -12.29 -9.34 -22.15
N THR A 110 -13.59 -9.24 -22.39
CA THR A 110 -14.15 -8.45 -23.51
C THR A 110 -13.66 -7.01 -23.45
N THR A 111 -13.80 -6.36 -22.30
CA THR A 111 -13.32 -4.99 -22.07
C THR A 111 -11.80 -4.86 -22.30
N GLY A 112 -11.01 -5.85 -21.84
CA GLY A 112 -9.57 -5.89 -22.10
C GLY A 112 -9.24 -5.98 -23.59
N GLN A 113 -9.99 -6.78 -24.36
CA GLN A 113 -9.86 -6.85 -25.81
C GLN A 113 -10.17 -5.51 -26.48
N GLU A 114 -11.25 -4.84 -26.07
CA GLU A 114 -11.63 -3.53 -26.62
C GLU A 114 -10.56 -2.47 -26.35
N ILE A 115 -9.96 -2.44 -25.15
CA ILE A 115 -8.83 -1.55 -24.84
C ILE A 115 -7.61 -1.90 -25.69
N ALA A 116 -7.30 -3.19 -25.87
CA ALA A 116 -6.17 -3.62 -26.72
C ALA A 116 -6.39 -3.19 -28.18
N GLN A 117 -7.60 -3.34 -28.72
CA GLN A 117 -7.99 -2.89 -30.05
C GLN A 117 -7.86 -1.37 -30.19
N PHE A 118 -8.31 -0.59 -29.19
CA PHE A 118 -8.13 0.87 -29.17
C PHE A 118 -6.64 1.26 -29.23
N LEU A 119 -5.78 0.62 -28.43
CA LEU A 119 -4.35 0.92 -28.41
C LEU A 119 -3.64 0.50 -29.71
N GLN A 120 -4.03 -0.64 -30.30
CA GLN A 120 -3.53 -1.08 -31.61
C GLN A 120 -3.93 -0.09 -32.71
N TRP A 121 -5.19 0.36 -32.70
CA TRP A 121 -5.67 1.36 -33.64
C TRP A 121 -4.87 2.68 -33.55
N LEU A 122 -4.54 3.17 -32.34
CA LEU A 122 -3.68 4.35 -32.19
C LEU A 122 -2.27 4.11 -32.74
N GLU A 123 -1.69 2.94 -32.50
CA GLU A 123 -0.36 2.61 -33.02
C GLU A 123 -0.34 2.51 -34.55
N GLU A 124 -1.35 1.88 -35.14
CA GLU A 124 -1.46 1.71 -36.60
C GLU A 124 -1.75 3.06 -37.29
N SER A 125 -2.65 3.86 -36.72
CA SER A 125 -3.17 5.05 -37.39
C SER A 125 -2.30 6.30 -37.20
N ILE A 126 -1.67 6.46 -36.04
CA ILE A 126 -0.88 7.66 -35.70
C ILE A 126 0.50 7.33 -35.12
N GLN A 127 0.95 6.07 -35.26
CA GLN A 127 2.26 5.61 -34.79
C GLN A 127 2.48 5.84 -33.29
N PHE A 128 1.40 5.84 -32.50
CA PHE A 128 1.46 6.04 -31.06
C PHE A 128 2.18 4.87 -30.40
N SER A 129 3.25 5.17 -29.63
CA SER A 129 4.02 4.12 -28.97
C SER A 129 3.29 3.59 -27.74
N ARG A 130 2.86 2.32 -27.79
CA ARG A 130 2.27 1.61 -26.64
C ARG A 130 3.16 1.57 -25.38
N SER A 131 4.47 1.76 -25.51
CA SER A 131 5.38 1.90 -24.36
C SER A 131 5.15 3.17 -23.54
N ASN A 132 4.46 4.16 -24.10
CA ASN A 132 4.08 5.41 -23.43
C ASN A 132 2.69 5.35 -22.78
N VAL A 133 2.10 4.15 -22.71
CA VAL A 133 0.80 3.90 -22.08
C VAL A 133 0.98 3.45 -20.63
N HIS A 134 0.19 4.05 -19.74
CA HIS A 134 0.02 3.62 -18.35
C HIS A 134 -1.47 3.31 -18.10
N LEU A 135 -1.81 2.04 -17.88
CA LEU A 135 -3.15 1.66 -17.46
C LEU A 135 -3.24 1.66 -15.93
N ILE A 136 -4.24 2.33 -15.37
CA ILE A 136 -4.52 2.34 -13.93
C ILE A 136 -5.88 1.68 -13.73
N GLY A 137 -5.88 0.44 -13.26
CA GLY A 137 -7.08 -0.36 -13.11
C GLY A 137 -7.48 -0.53 -11.64
N TYR A 138 -8.73 -0.23 -11.29
CA TYR A 138 -9.28 -0.43 -9.94
C TYR A 138 -10.19 -1.66 -9.89
N SER A 139 -10.04 -2.51 -8.86
CA SER A 139 -10.89 -3.69 -8.66
C SER A 139 -10.89 -4.62 -9.88
N LEU A 140 -12.05 -4.89 -10.51
CA LEU A 140 -12.14 -5.61 -11.80
C LEU A 140 -11.34 -4.93 -12.92
N GLY A 141 -11.23 -3.60 -12.91
CA GLY A 141 -10.46 -2.81 -13.89
C GLY A 141 -8.97 -3.13 -13.88
N ALA A 142 -8.42 -3.63 -12.76
CA ALA A 142 -7.03 -4.11 -12.71
C ALA A 142 -6.84 -5.35 -13.60
N HIS A 143 -7.81 -6.27 -13.61
CA HIS A 143 -7.79 -7.44 -14.49
C HIS A 143 -8.08 -7.07 -15.94
N VAL A 144 -9.02 -6.15 -16.18
CA VAL A 144 -9.23 -5.55 -17.53
C VAL A 144 -7.90 -5.01 -18.08
N SER A 145 -7.14 -4.29 -17.27
CA SER A 145 -5.83 -3.74 -17.66
C SER A 145 -4.81 -4.84 -17.98
N GLY A 146 -4.77 -5.91 -17.18
CA GLY A 146 -3.94 -7.09 -17.44
C GLY A 146 -4.31 -7.78 -18.75
N PHE A 147 -5.61 -8.02 -18.95
CA PHE A 147 -6.11 -8.60 -20.19
C PHE A 147 -5.79 -7.74 -21.41
N ALA A 148 -5.95 -6.42 -21.32
CA ALA A 148 -5.55 -5.51 -22.39
C ALA A 148 -4.07 -5.65 -22.74
N GLY A 149 -3.19 -5.76 -21.74
CA GLY A 149 -1.77 -6.06 -21.93
C GLY A 149 -1.53 -7.40 -22.63
N SER A 150 -2.25 -8.44 -22.23
CA SER A 150 -2.11 -9.80 -22.80
C SER A 150 -2.62 -9.95 -24.24
N PHE A 151 -3.63 -9.16 -24.64
CA PHE A 151 -4.20 -9.18 -25.99
C PHE A 151 -3.40 -8.35 -27.01
N ILE A 152 -2.40 -7.60 -26.55
CA ILE A 152 -1.53 -6.85 -27.43
C ILE A 152 -0.47 -7.78 -28.03
N ASN A 153 -0.60 -8.02 -29.33
CA ASN A 153 0.32 -8.87 -30.09
C ASN A 153 1.69 -8.20 -30.32
N GLY A 154 2.74 -9.00 -30.44
CA GLY A 154 4.09 -8.56 -30.82
C GLY A 154 5.08 -8.51 -29.66
N THR A 155 6.28 -7.98 -29.94
CA THR A 155 7.40 -7.97 -28.97
C THR A 155 7.37 -6.76 -28.02
N LYS A 156 6.64 -5.70 -28.38
CA LYS A 156 6.49 -4.49 -27.56
C LYS A 156 5.28 -4.64 -26.63
N LYS A 157 5.50 -4.38 -25.35
CA LYS A 157 4.45 -4.38 -24.32
C LYS A 157 3.97 -2.95 -24.02
N ILE A 158 2.81 -2.86 -23.35
CA ILE A 158 2.38 -1.64 -22.65
C ILE A 158 3.50 -1.17 -21.72
N GLY A 159 3.64 0.15 -21.54
CA GLY A 159 4.63 0.73 -20.63
C GLY A 159 4.43 0.28 -19.19
N ARG A 160 3.29 0.64 -18.60
CA ARG A 160 2.99 0.36 -17.19
C ARG A 160 1.54 -0.05 -16.96
N ILE A 161 1.32 -0.98 -16.03
CA ILE A 161 0.00 -1.24 -15.44
C ILE A 161 0.08 -1.05 -13.93
N THR A 162 -0.83 -0.27 -13.35
CA THR A 162 -1.02 -0.19 -11.90
C THR A 162 -2.36 -0.81 -11.52
N GLY A 163 -2.33 -1.86 -10.69
CA GLY A 163 -3.51 -2.49 -10.11
C GLY A 163 -3.86 -1.89 -8.74
N LEU A 164 -5.00 -1.24 -8.64
CA LEU A 164 -5.52 -0.64 -7.40
C LEU A 164 -6.53 -1.60 -6.78
N ASP A 165 -6.08 -2.30 -5.74
CA ASP A 165 -6.76 -3.40 -5.04
C ASP A 165 -7.46 -4.37 -6.02
N PRO A 166 -6.72 -5.10 -6.87
CA PRO A 166 -7.31 -5.99 -7.87
C PRO A 166 -8.31 -6.97 -7.23
N ALA A 167 -9.39 -7.30 -7.94
CA ALA A 167 -10.46 -8.13 -7.37
C ALA A 167 -9.98 -9.55 -7.02
N GLY A 168 -10.39 -10.06 -5.86
CA GLY A 168 -10.07 -11.41 -5.39
C GLY A 168 -11.06 -12.48 -5.85
N PRO A 169 -12.39 -12.31 -5.65
CA PRO A 169 -13.35 -13.36 -5.98
C PRO A 169 -13.33 -13.70 -7.47
N LEU A 170 -13.20 -14.99 -7.78
CA LEU A 170 -13.04 -15.57 -9.13
C LEU A 170 -11.69 -15.28 -9.83
N PHE A 171 -10.73 -14.65 -9.15
CA PHE A 171 -9.37 -14.41 -9.66
C PHE A 171 -8.25 -14.95 -8.74
N GLU A 172 -8.49 -15.05 -7.43
CA GLU A 172 -7.57 -15.68 -6.48
C GLU A 172 -7.32 -17.14 -6.86
N GLY A 173 -6.07 -17.57 -6.86
CA GLY A 173 -5.64 -18.91 -7.28
C GLY A 173 -5.60 -19.13 -8.79
N MET A 174 -6.09 -18.19 -9.61
CA MET A 174 -6.11 -18.33 -11.07
C MET A 174 -4.72 -18.19 -11.70
N SER A 175 -4.56 -18.83 -12.85
CA SER A 175 -3.37 -18.75 -13.71
C SER A 175 -3.03 -17.30 -14.07
N PRO A 176 -1.75 -16.93 -14.25
CA PRO A 176 -1.36 -15.61 -14.77
C PRO A 176 -2.10 -15.16 -16.04
N THR A 177 -2.57 -16.08 -16.87
CA THR A 177 -3.34 -15.80 -18.11
C THR A 177 -4.79 -15.37 -17.87
N ASP A 178 -5.29 -15.53 -16.65
CA ASP A 178 -6.70 -15.38 -16.28
C ASP A 178 -6.90 -14.27 -15.24
N ARG A 179 -5.91 -13.40 -15.06
CA ARG A 179 -5.90 -12.27 -14.12
C ARG A 179 -4.80 -11.28 -14.51
N LEU A 180 -4.58 -10.27 -13.66
CA LEU A 180 -3.41 -9.40 -13.75
C LEU A 180 -2.15 -10.20 -13.42
N SER A 181 -1.09 -9.99 -14.19
CA SER A 181 0.21 -10.64 -14.07
C SER A 181 1.35 -9.66 -14.35
N PRO A 182 2.57 -9.88 -13.82
CA PRO A 182 3.76 -9.12 -14.24
C PRO A 182 4.04 -9.19 -15.74
N ASP A 183 3.53 -10.21 -16.43
CA ASP A 183 3.74 -10.41 -17.86
C ASP A 183 2.93 -9.45 -18.75
N ASP A 184 1.93 -8.76 -18.21
CA ASP A 184 0.97 -8.00 -19.01
C ASP A 184 1.53 -6.64 -19.50
N ALA A 185 2.61 -6.15 -18.90
CA ALA A 185 3.27 -4.91 -19.31
C ALA A 185 4.78 -4.96 -19.10
N SER A 186 5.48 -3.90 -19.53
CA SER A 186 6.91 -3.74 -19.27
C SER A 186 7.19 -3.56 -17.78
N PHE A 187 6.25 -2.93 -17.06
CA PHE A 187 6.24 -2.78 -15.62
C PHE A 187 4.81 -2.88 -15.06
N VAL A 188 4.67 -3.55 -13.92
CA VAL A 188 3.38 -3.77 -13.25
C VAL A 188 3.58 -3.56 -11.76
N ASP A 189 2.78 -2.70 -11.14
CA ASP A 189 2.73 -2.48 -9.70
C ASP A 189 1.30 -2.62 -9.17
N ALA A 190 1.13 -3.16 -7.96
CA ALA A 190 -0.21 -3.38 -7.38
C ALA A 190 -0.27 -2.91 -5.93
N ILE A 191 -1.40 -2.30 -5.53
CA ILE A 191 -1.65 -1.82 -4.17
C ILE A 191 -2.82 -2.63 -3.58
N HIS A 192 -2.54 -3.47 -2.60
CA HIS A 192 -3.49 -4.36 -1.95
C HIS A 192 -3.95 -3.77 -0.62
N THR A 193 -5.21 -3.37 -0.52
CA THR A 193 -5.75 -2.68 0.66
C THR A 193 -6.84 -3.44 1.39
N PHE A 194 -7.47 -4.44 0.76
CA PHE A 194 -8.57 -5.20 1.36
C PHE A 194 -8.57 -6.71 1.05
N THR A 195 -7.51 -7.39 1.49
CA THR A 195 -7.20 -8.82 1.19
C THR A 195 -7.66 -9.85 2.22
N LYS A 196 -8.21 -9.41 3.37
CA LYS A 196 -8.60 -10.34 4.45
C LYS A 196 -10.07 -10.70 4.31
N GLN A 197 -10.35 -12.00 4.23
CA GLN A 197 -11.70 -12.52 4.41
C GLN A 197 -12.21 -12.14 5.81
N HIS A 198 -13.26 -11.34 5.86
CA HIS A 198 -14.06 -11.14 7.07
C HIS A 198 -15.50 -11.49 6.73
N MET A 199 -16.12 -12.35 7.54
CA MET A 199 -17.47 -12.87 7.27
C MET A 199 -17.60 -13.54 5.89
N GLY A 200 -16.53 -14.20 5.41
CA GLY A 200 -16.49 -14.83 4.08
C GLY A 200 -16.28 -13.88 2.90
N LEU A 201 -16.16 -12.56 3.13
CA LEU A 201 -15.99 -11.56 2.09
C LEU A 201 -14.53 -11.05 2.07
N SER A 202 -13.76 -11.42 1.04
CA SER A 202 -12.54 -10.71 0.63
C SER A 202 -12.83 -10.11 -0.74
N VAL A 203 -12.60 -8.82 -0.91
CA VAL A 203 -12.83 -8.16 -2.19
C VAL A 203 -11.55 -7.99 -2.97
N GLY A 204 -10.43 -7.68 -2.30
CA GLY A 204 -9.11 -7.63 -2.91
C GLY A 204 -8.43 -8.99 -2.99
N ILE A 205 -7.61 -9.18 -4.03
CA ILE A 205 -6.76 -10.35 -4.23
C ILE A 205 -5.58 -10.32 -3.24
N LYS A 206 -5.29 -11.45 -2.61
CA LYS A 206 -4.22 -11.59 -1.62
C LYS A 206 -2.90 -11.98 -2.28
N GLN A 207 -2.93 -12.87 -3.26
CA GLN A 207 -1.72 -13.28 -3.96
C GLN A 207 -1.07 -12.09 -4.70
N PRO A 208 0.27 -12.04 -4.75
CA PRO A 208 0.97 -11.05 -5.55
C PRO A 208 0.71 -11.28 -7.06
N VAL A 209 0.46 -10.18 -7.77
CA VAL A 209 0.08 -10.15 -9.19
C VAL A 209 0.94 -9.18 -10.01
N ALA A 210 1.91 -8.52 -9.38
CA ALA A 210 2.72 -7.46 -9.98
C ALA A 210 4.23 -7.68 -9.79
N HIS A 211 5.06 -6.83 -10.37
CA HIS A 211 6.50 -6.83 -10.07
C HIS A 211 6.75 -6.34 -8.64
N PHE A 212 6.00 -5.31 -8.22
CA PHE A 212 5.96 -4.79 -6.87
C PHE A 212 4.52 -4.79 -6.36
N ASP A 213 4.27 -5.57 -5.31
CA ASP A 213 2.98 -5.69 -4.64
C ASP A 213 3.06 -5.01 -3.27
N PHE A 214 2.35 -3.91 -3.11
CA PHE A 214 2.30 -3.12 -1.89
C PHE A 214 1.13 -3.57 -1.02
N TYR A 215 1.40 -3.81 0.26
CA TYR A 215 0.40 -4.17 1.27
C TYR A 215 0.37 -3.12 2.40
N PRO A 216 -0.16 -1.89 2.14
CA PRO A 216 -0.37 -0.88 3.18
C PRO A 216 -1.11 -1.46 4.38
N ASN A 217 -0.53 -1.28 5.57
CA ASN A 217 -1.06 -1.79 6.83
C ASN A 217 -1.21 -3.32 6.88
N GLY A 218 -0.45 -4.04 6.06
CA GLY A 218 -0.57 -5.50 5.88
C GLY A 218 -1.58 -5.91 4.81
N GLY A 219 -2.21 -4.94 4.15
CA GLY A 219 -3.19 -5.13 3.07
C GLY A 219 -4.52 -5.72 3.52
N THR A 220 -4.76 -5.88 4.82
CA THR A 220 -5.98 -6.49 5.35
C THR A 220 -7.09 -5.47 5.55
N PHE A 221 -6.83 -4.44 6.35
CA PHE A 221 -7.73 -3.33 6.61
C PHE A 221 -6.94 -2.04 6.71
N GLN A 222 -7.61 -0.93 6.39
CA GLN A 222 -7.00 0.38 6.34
C GLN A 222 -7.44 1.23 7.53
N PRO A 223 -6.52 1.98 8.17
CA PRO A 223 -6.85 2.88 9.27
C PRO A 223 -7.98 3.83 8.88
N GLY A 224 -9.00 3.98 9.73
CA GLY A 224 -10.20 4.77 9.46
C GLY A 224 -11.32 4.04 8.70
N CYS A 225 -11.11 2.80 8.26
CA CYS A 225 -12.13 1.96 7.59
C CYS A 225 -12.57 0.75 8.43
N HIS A 226 -12.37 0.76 9.77
CA HIS A 226 -12.58 -0.42 10.61
C HIS A 226 -14.07 -0.71 10.84
N ILE A 227 -14.42 -2.00 11.00
CA ILE A 227 -15.78 -2.50 11.26
C ILE A 227 -16.44 -1.92 12.53
N LEU A 228 -15.68 -1.36 13.46
CA LEU A 228 -16.26 -0.65 14.62
C LEU A 228 -17.02 0.61 14.19
N HIS A 229 -16.71 1.17 13.02
CA HIS A 229 -17.54 2.18 12.37
C HIS A 229 -18.74 1.60 11.63
N VAL A 230 -18.92 0.28 11.51
CA VAL A 230 -20.16 -0.30 10.94
C VAL A 230 -21.36 0.08 11.79
N TYR A 231 -21.24 0.21 13.11
CA TYR A 231 -22.33 0.77 13.92
C TYR A 231 -22.63 2.23 13.54
N ASN A 232 -21.61 3.06 13.35
CA ASN A 232 -21.78 4.45 12.89
C ASN A 232 -22.29 4.53 11.44
N HIS A 233 -21.86 3.62 10.57
CA HIS A 233 -22.29 3.54 9.18
C HIS A 233 -23.68 2.90 9.05
N ILE A 234 -24.07 1.98 9.92
CA ILE A 234 -25.43 1.42 10.01
C ILE A 234 -26.36 2.45 10.63
N ALA A 235 -25.94 3.16 11.67
CA ALA A 235 -26.70 4.26 12.24
C ALA A 235 -26.93 5.40 11.22
N LYS A 236 -25.95 5.66 10.35
CA LYS A 236 -26.02 6.73 9.34
C LYS A 236 -26.63 6.30 8.00
N PHE A 237 -26.46 5.04 7.58
CA PHE A 237 -26.81 4.55 6.24
C PHE A 237 -27.63 3.24 6.25
N GLY A 238 -28.05 2.73 7.42
CA GLY A 238 -28.80 1.46 7.53
C GLY A 238 -27.97 0.23 7.13
N ILE A 239 -28.60 -0.83 6.62
CA ILE A 239 -27.92 -2.08 6.21
C ILE A 239 -26.83 -1.83 5.14
N THR A 240 -26.92 -0.72 4.40
CA THR A 240 -25.88 -0.27 3.43
C THR A 240 -24.59 0.20 4.09
N GLY A 241 -24.55 0.37 5.42
CA GLY A 241 -23.31 0.68 6.15
C GLY A 241 -22.22 -0.38 6.00
N ILE A 242 -22.61 -1.64 5.73
CA ILE A 242 -21.69 -2.75 5.45
C ILE A 242 -21.02 -2.56 4.08
N THR A 243 -21.79 -2.19 3.04
CA THR A 243 -21.25 -1.93 1.69
C THR A 243 -20.33 -0.72 1.69
N GLN A 244 -20.67 0.33 2.46
CA GLN A 244 -19.83 1.52 2.61
C GLN A 244 -18.48 1.22 3.28
N THR A 245 -18.47 0.33 4.27
CA THR A 245 -17.23 -0.06 4.98
C THR A 245 -16.32 -0.90 4.08
N VAL A 246 -16.90 -1.84 3.33
CA VAL A 246 -16.20 -2.63 2.31
C VAL A 246 -15.57 -1.72 1.24
N LYS A 247 -16.35 -0.77 0.74
CA LYS A 247 -15.89 0.22 -0.24
C LYS A 247 -14.76 1.11 0.31
N CYS A 248 -14.80 1.53 1.58
CA CYS A 248 -13.74 2.34 2.20
C CYS A 248 -12.36 1.69 2.13
N ALA A 249 -12.25 0.42 2.54
CA ALA A 249 -10.98 -0.29 2.55
C ALA A 249 -10.51 -0.61 1.12
N HIS A 250 -11.43 -0.92 0.22
CA HIS A 250 -11.15 -1.23 -1.18
C HIS A 250 -10.68 0.01 -1.97
N GLU A 251 -11.42 1.12 -1.87
CA GLU A 251 -11.14 2.41 -2.53
C GLU A 251 -9.91 3.12 -1.92
N ARG A 252 -9.40 2.67 -0.76
CA ARG A 252 -8.16 3.24 -0.19
C ARG A 252 -6.98 3.14 -1.15
N SER A 253 -6.90 2.08 -1.96
CA SER A 253 -5.85 1.93 -2.98
C SER A 253 -5.81 3.12 -3.95
N VAL A 254 -6.99 3.57 -4.40
CA VAL A 254 -7.19 4.76 -5.23
C VAL A 254 -6.71 6.02 -4.53
N HIS A 255 -7.13 6.24 -3.28
CA HIS A 255 -6.72 7.43 -2.54
C HIS A 255 -5.22 7.46 -2.23
N LEU A 256 -4.59 6.31 -1.96
CA LEU A 256 -3.14 6.21 -1.80
C LEU A 256 -2.40 6.57 -3.09
N PHE A 257 -2.92 6.15 -4.24
CA PHE A 257 -2.36 6.53 -5.53
C PHE A 257 -2.53 8.03 -5.82
N ILE A 258 -3.71 8.59 -5.55
CA ILE A 258 -3.96 10.04 -5.67
C ILE A 258 -3.03 10.84 -4.74
N ASP A 259 -2.83 10.39 -3.48
CA ASP A 259 -1.90 11.02 -2.54
C ASP A 259 -0.47 11.08 -3.11
N SER A 260 -0.04 10.00 -3.76
CA SER A 260 1.29 9.95 -4.40
C SER A 260 1.46 10.94 -5.55
N LEU A 261 0.37 11.33 -6.22
CA LEU A 261 0.35 12.34 -7.28
C LEU A 261 0.39 13.76 -6.70
N LEU A 262 -0.42 14.02 -5.66
CA LEU A 262 -0.63 15.36 -5.10
C LEU A 262 0.50 15.79 -4.15
N HIS A 263 1.06 14.87 -3.37
CA HIS A 263 2.03 15.20 -2.31
C HIS A 263 3.44 14.66 -2.63
N LYS A 264 4.14 15.34 -3.54
CA LYS A 264 5.49 14.96 -3.99
C LYS A 264 6.57 15.03 -2.90
N ASP A 265 6.39 15.89 -1.91
CA ASP A 265 7.24 16.01 -0.71
C ASP A 265 6.91 14.95 0.35
N LYS A 266 5.72 14.33 0.29
CA LYS A 266 5.24 13.32 1.26
C LYS A 266 5.04 11.95 0.62
N GLN A 267 5.98 11.54 -0.24
CA GLN A 267 5.97 10.19 -0.80
C GLN A 267 6.14 9.13 0.29
N SER A 268 5.32 8.08 0.23
CA SER A 268 5.33 6.97 1.17
C SER A 268 6.34 5.89 0.75
N THR A 269 7.20 5.48 1.68
CA THR A 269 8.20 4.42 1.44
C THR A 269 7.66 3.08 1.92
N ALA A 270 7.75 2.07 1.07
CA ALA A 270 7.41 0.69 1.39
C ALA A 270 8.65 -0.19 1.39
N TYR A 271 8.63 -1.23 2.23
CA TYR A 271 9.78 -2.06 2.51
C TYR A 271 9.47 -3.53 2.23
N TRP A 272 10.35 -4.17 1.46
CA TRP A 272 10.30 -5.58 1.19
C TRP A 272 10.40 -6.38 2.49
N CYS A 273 9.47 -7.31 2.67
CA CYS A 273 9.44 -8.21 3.82
C CYS A 273 8.78 -9.53 3.43
N ASN A 274 9.08 -10.60 4.17
CA ASN A 274 8.46 -11.90 3.92
C ASN A 274 6.99 -11.93 4.36
N ASP A 275 6.69 -11.26 5.47
CA ASP A 275 5.38 -11.25 6.09
C ASP A 275 5.17 -9.99 6.95
N ILE A 276 3.91 -9.71 7.27
CA ILE A 276 3.50 -8.54 8.04
C ILE A 276 3.98 -8.58 9.51
N ASN A 277 4.13 -9.76 10.12
CA ASN A 277 4.55 -9.87 11.52
C ASN A 277 6.03 -9.47 11.66
N THR A 278 6.88 -9.96 10.75
CA THR A 278 8.29 -9.55 10.65
C THR A 278 8.42 -8.05 10.38
N PHE A 279 7.54 -7.48 9.55
CA PHE A 279 7.49 -6.03 9.31
C PHE A 279 7.08 -5.26 10.57
N ASN A 280 6.05 -5.70 11.30
CA ASN A 280 5.60 -5.08 12.55
C ASN A 280 6.66 -5.17 13.68
N LYS A 281 7.59 -6.14 13.61
CA LYS A 281 8.78 -6.19 14.48
C LYS A 281 9.88 -5.19 14.06
N GLY A 282 9.67 -4.39 12.99
CA GLY A 282 10.61 -3.39 12.47
C GLY A 282 11.81 -3.98 11.72
N LEU A 283 11.82 -5.29 11.44
CA LEU A 283 13.01 -6.00 10.95
C LEU A 283 13.31 -5.75 9.45
N CYS A 284 12.38 -5.14 8.72
CA CYS A 284 12.42 -5.04 7.26
C CYS A 284 12.74 -3.63 6.72
N LEU A 285 13.09 -2.65 7.55
CA LEU A 285 13.26 -1.24 7.13
C LEU A 285 14.53 -0.94 6.28
N SER A 286 15.04 -1.87 5.47
CA SER A 286 16.25 -1.70 4.66
C SER A 286 15.93 -1.30 3.22
N CYS A 287 16.62 -0.28 2.70
CA CYS A 287 16.54 0.10 1.28
C CYS A 287 17.63 -0.51 0.39
N LYS A 288 18.67 -1.15 0.98
CA LYS A 288 19.76 -1.78 0.21
C LYS A 288 19.24 -2.85 -0.76
N LYS A 289 19.83 -2.94 -1.96
CA LYS A 289 19.46 -3.93 -3.00
C LYS A 289 17.96 -3.91 -3.35
N ASN A 290 17.42 -2.70 -3.46
CA ASN A 290 16.03 -2.43 -3.87
C ASN A 290 15.00 -3.06 -2.92
N ARG A 291 15.36 -3.20 -1.63
CA ARG A 291 14.48 -3.71 -0.58
C ARG A 291 13.50 -2.65 -0.08
N CYS A 292 13.49 -1.47 -0.67
CA CYS A 292 12.42 -0.49 -0.50
C CYS A 292 12.09 0.16 -1.85
N ASN A 293 10.86 0.65 -1.98
CA ASN A 293 10.41 1.42 -3.12
C ASN A 293 9.35 2.45 -2.69
N THR A 294 9.00 3.37 -3.58
CA THR A 294 7.97 4.39 -3.34
C THR A 294 6.60 3.85 -3.72
N LEU A 295 5.59 4.06 -2.87
CA LEU A 295 4.21 3.72 -3.19
C LEU A 295 3.63 4.71 -4.22
N GLY A 296 3.00 4.19 -5.28
CA GLY A 296 2.19 4.97 -6.21
C GLY A 296 2.94 5.44 -7.46
N TYR A 297 2.64 6.66 -7.93
CA TYR A 297 3.03 7.13 -9.26
C TYR A 297 4.55 7.17 -9.47
N ASN A 298 5.31 7.66 -8.49
CA ASN A 298 6.77 7.84 -8.61
C ASN A 298 7.59 6.61 -8.15
N ILE A 299 7.00 5.41 -8.23
CA ILE A 299 7.71 4.15 -8.01
C ILE A 299 8.93 4.04 -8.94
N ARG A 300 10.01 3.43 -8.45
CA ARG A 300 11.14 3.06 -9.32
C ARG A 300 10.77 1.82 -10.12
N GLU A 301 10.69 1.98 -11.44
CA GLU A 301 10.41 0.90 -12.38
C GLU A 301 11.66 0.03 -12.55
N GLU A 302 11.64 -1.15 -11.93
CA GLU A 302 12.76 -2.11 -11.98
C GLU A 302 12.22 -3.48 -12.38
N ARG A 303 12.87 -4.13 -13.36
CA ARG A 303 12.54 -5.52 -13.71
C ARG A 303 13.14 -6.46 -12.70
N LEU A 304 12.28 -7.24 -12.06
CA LEU A 304 12.66 -8.23 -11.05
C LEU A 304 12.36 -9.63 -11.56
N ALA A 305 13.25 -10.58 -11.26
CA ALA A 305 13.03 -11.99 -11.59
C ALA A 305 11.85 -12.61 -10.82
N LYS A 306 11.42 -12.00 -9.70
CA LYS A 306 10.31 -12.45 -8.86
C LYS A 306 9.57 -11.25 -8.29
N SER A 307 8.25 -11.36 -8.18
CA SER A 307 7.39 -10.40 -7.47
C SER A 307 7.87 -10.14 -6.05
N ARG A 308 7.81 -8.89 -5.62
CA ARG A 308 8.19 -8.45 -4.28
C ARG A 308 6.99 -7.96 -3.52
N ARG A 309 6.76 -8.52 -2.33
CA ARG A 309 5.80 -7.99 -1.36
C ARG A 309 6.47 -6.90 -0.52
N LEU A 310 5.88 -5.70 -0.54
CA LEU A 310 6.33 -4.56 0.24
C LEU A 310 5.26 -4.15 1.24
N PHE A 311 5.69 -3.76 2.43
CA PHE A 311 4.84 -3.35 3.52
C PHE A 311 5.19 -1.93 3.95
N LEU A 312 4.16 -1.20 4.36
CA LEU A 312 4.25 0.11 4.97
C LEU A 312 3.06 0.31 5.91
N LYS A 313 3.15 1.28 6.80
CA LYS A 313 1.98 1.81 7.53
C LYS A 313 1.52 3.10 6.88
N THR A 314 0.28 3.48 7.13
CA THR A 314 -0.28 4.75 6.67
C THR A 314 -1.20 5.36 7.72
N ARG A 315 -1.49 6.65 7.58
CA ARG A 315 -2.50 7.36 8.39
C ARG A 315 -3.92 6.99 7.97
N ALA A 316 -4.89 7.38 8.79
CA ALA A 316 -6.31 7.24 8.45
C ALA A 316 -6.77 8.21 7.34
N HIS A 317 -6.13 9.38 7.23
CA HIS A 317 -6.51 10.45 6.33
C HIS A 317 -5.31 10.97 5.52
N MET A 318 -5.59 11.55 4.35
CA MET A 318 -4.61 12.16 3.46
C MET A 318 -4.04 13.45 4.11
N PRO A 319 -2.74 13.76 3.99
CA PRO A 319 -1.67 12.93 3.40
C PRO A 319 -1.38 11.69 4.26
N PHE A 320 -1.20 10.54 3.60
CA PHE A 320 -1.20 9.23 4.27
C PHE A 320 0.17 8.81 4.82
N LYS A 321 1.23 9.54 4.46
CA LYS A 321 2.61 9.26 4.87
C LYS A 321 2.75 9.17 6.39
N VAL A 322 3.55 8.21 6.82
CA VAL A 322 4.14 8.12 8.16
C VAL A 322 5.64 7.85 8.06
N TYR A 323 6.35 8.05 9.16
CA TYR A 323 7.77 7.77 9.31
C TYR A 323 7.97 6.50 10.12
N HIS A 324 8.78 5.56 9.62
CA HIS A 324 8.94 4.22 10.19
C HIS A 324 10.23 4.14 11.02
N TYR A 325 10.09 3.74 12.28
CA TYR A 325 11.22 3.57 13.20
C TYR A 325 11.23 2.16 13.76
N GLN A 326 12.34 1.46 13.57
CA GLN A 326 12.63 0.24 14.29
C GLN A 326 13.32 0.60 15.60
N PHE A 327 12.78 0.10 16.70
CA PHE A 327 13.41 0.15 18.01
C PHE A 327 13.85 -1.25 18.42
N LYS A 328 15.08 -1.36 18.91
CA LYS A 328 15.60 -2.56 19.57
C LYS A 328 16.01 -2.21 21.00
N ILE A 329 15.29 -2.77 21.96
CA ILE A 329 15.55 -2.55 23.39
C ILE A 329 16.10 -3.83 23.99
N HIS A 330 17.26 -3.71 24.63
CA HIS A 330 17.84 -4.81 25.40
C HIS A 330 17.39 -4.71 26.86
N ILE A 331 16.57 -5.67 27.30
CA ILE A 331 15.95 -5.70 28.63
C ILE A 331 16.46 -6.93 29.38
N ILE A 332 16.93 -6.72 30.60
CA ILE A 332 17.25 -7.79 31.55
C ILE A 332 16.22 -7.74 32.67
N ASN A 333 15.48 -8.83 32.82
CA ASN A 333 14.55 -9.03 33.91
C ASN A 333 15.29 -9.64 35.11
N GLU A 334 15.45 -8.86 36.18
CA GLU A 334 16.01 -9.33 37.45
C GLU A 334 14.94 -9.88 38.41
N ILE A 335 13.67 -9.82 38.03
CA ILE A 335 12.54 -10.34 38.82
C ILE A 335 12.47 -11.86 38.58
N GLN A 336 12.96 -12.64 39.54
CA GLN A 336 13.00 -14.10 39.43
C GLN A 336 11.60 -14.72 39.45
N GLY A 337 11.38 -15.71 38.55
CA GLY A 337 10.33 -16.72 38.71
C GLY A 337 9.06 -16.59 37.86
N LYS A 338 8.75 -15.46 37.21
CA LYS A 338 7.59 -15.36 36.29
C LYS A 338 7.82 -14.39 35.12
N PRO A 339 7.32 -14.70 33.91
CA PRO A 339 7.23 -13.72 32.82
C PRO A 339 6.37 -12.53 33.27
N ILE A 340 6.82 -11.32 32.94
CA ILE A 340 6.08 -10.09 33.20
C ILE A 340 5.55 -9.49 31.91
N ASP A 341 4.38 -8.85 31.96
CA ASP A 341 3.80 -8.12 30.82
C ASP A 341 3.69 -6.62 31.15
N PRO A 342 4.80 -5.86 31.08
CA PRO A 342 4.80 -4.46 31.42
C PRO A 342 4.22 -3.62 30.29
N ALA A 343 3.33 -2.70 30.64
CA ALA A 343 2.90 -1.65 29.73
C ALA A 343 3.97 -0.55 29.70
N PHE A 344 4.61 -0.35 28.54
CA PHE A 344 5.54 0.76 28.34
C PHE A 344 4.96 1.83 27.44
N THR A 345 5.26 3.08 27.78
CA THR A 345 5.08 4.23 26.89
C THR A 345 6.43 4.88 26.59
N MET A 346 6.57 5.38 25.37
CA MET A 346 7.78 6.04 24.90
C MET A 346 7.48 7.45 24.44
N SER A 347 8.35 8.39 24.76
CA SER A 347 8.36 9.73 24.17
C SER A 347 9.69 9.96 23.45
N LEU A 348 9.61 10.49 22.24
CA LEU A 348 10.72 10.76 21.33
C LEU A 348 10.86 12.28 21.20
N ALA A 349 12.05 12.80 21.48
CA ALA A 349 12.36 14.20 21.24
C ALA A 349 13.30 14.33 20.04
N GLY A 350 12.85 15.07 19.02
CA GLY A 350 13.58 15.31 17.79
C GLY A 350 14.01 16.77 17.63
N THR A 351 14.78 17.06 16.58
CA THR A 351 15.21 18.43 16.26
C THR A 351 14.08 19.34 15.78
N LYS A 352 12.99 18.77 15.26
CA LYS A 352 11.86 19.54 14.71
C LYS A 352 10.65 19.51 15.63
N GLU A 353 10.28 18.32 16.10
CA GLU A 353 9.09 18.09 16.91
C GLU A 353 9.33 16.94 17.90
N ASP A 354 8.44 16.84 18.89
CA ASP A 354 8.39 15.75 19.85
C ASP A 354 7.17 14.87 19.61
N ALA A 355 7.33 13.56 19.78
CA ALA A 355 6.24 12.60 19.83
C ALA A 355 6.13 12.03 21.25
N LYS A 356 4.95 12.13 21.88
CA LYS A 356 4.74 11.75 23.28
C LYS A 356 3.76 10.58 23.40
N ASN A 357 3.86 9.83 24.50
CA ASN A 357 2.92 8.78 24.89
C ASN A 357 2.70 7.69 23.81
N LEU A 358 3.76 7.28 23.11
CA LEU A 358 3.71 6.22 22.12
C LEU A 358 3.66 4.86 22.84
N PRO A 359 2.59 4.06 22.68
CA PRO A 359 2.54 2.73 23.28
C PRO A 359 3.55 1.81 22.61
N ILE A 360 4.22 0.96 23.40
CA ILE A 360 5.14 -0.04 22.86
C ILE A 360 4.38 -1.36 22.64
N PRO A 361 4.34 -1.89 21.40
CA PRO A 361 3.65 -3.15 21.10
C PRO A 361 4.56 -4.35 21.44
N LEU A 362 4.81 -4.59 22.73
CA LEU A 362 5.42 -5.86 23.17
C LEU A 362 4.29 -6.90 23.25
N VAL A 363 4.41 -7.97 22.47
CA VAL A 363 3.41 -9.06 22.39
C VAL A 363 3.83 -10.26 23.25
N GLU A 364 5.10 -10.31 23.65
CA GLU A 364 5.72 -11.45 24.34
C GLU A 364 6.16 -10.97 25.73
N GLY A 365 5.82 -11.74 26.77
CA GLY A 365 6.22 -11.44 28.16
C GLY A 365 7.74 -11.40 28.31
N ILE A 366 8.22 -10.51 29.18
CA ILE A 366 9.66 -10.30 29.35
C ILE A 366 10.24 -11.42 30.20
N THR A 367 11.16 -12.19 29.61
CA THR A 367 11.81 -13.35 30.24
C THR A 367 13.32 -13.22 30.17
N GLY A 368 13.96 -13.24 31.35
CA GLY A 368 15.41 -13.24 31.46
C GLY A 368 16.10 -12.07 30.74
N ASN A 369 17.10 -12.38 29.93
CA ASN A 369 17.93 -11.42 29.21
C ASN A 369 17.65 -11.50 27.70
N GLN A 370 16.87 -10.56 27.16
CA GLN A 370 16.45 -10.59 25.76
C GLN A 370 16.44 -9.21 25.09
N THR A 371 16.48 -9.23 23.75
CA THR A 371 16.37 -8.02 22.93
C THR A 371 15.05 -8.02 22.19
N TYR A 372 14.21 -7.03 22.47
CA TYR A 372 12.90 -6.86 21.85
C TYR A 372 13.01 -5.90 20.68
N SER A 373 12.39 -6.25 19.55
CA SER A 373 12.36 -5.42 18.33
C SER A 373 10.92 -5.14 17.94
N PHE A 374 10.59 -3.87 17.74
CA PHE A 374 9.26 -3.45 17.34
C PHE A 374 9.31 -2.24 16.42
N LEU A 375 8.24 -2.08 15.63
CA LEU A 375 8.02 -0.93 14.75
C LEU A 375 7.17 0.11 15.48
N ILE A 376 7.60 1.36 15.41
CA ILE A 376 6.77 2.53 15.75
C ILE A 376 6.72 3.44 14.54
N THR A 377 5.58 4.08 14.34
CA THR A 377 5.36 5.01 13.24
C THR A 377 4.92 6.37 13.75
N LEU A 378 5.43 7.43 13.12
CA LEU A 378 5.10 8.81 13.45
C LEU A 378 4.39 9.49 12.28
N ASP A 379 3.38 10.28 12.57
CA ASP A 379 2.61 11.03 11.56
C ASP A 379 3.36 12.27 11.06
N THR A 380 4.30 12.79 11.84
CA THR A 380 5.09 13.99 11.55
C THR A 380 6.59 13.72 11.53
N ASP A 381 7.34 14.59 10.85
CA ASP A 381 8.79 14.52 10.77
C ASP A 381 9.41 15.17 12.01
N ILE A 382 9.83 14.36 12.97
CA ILE A 382 10.53 14.85 14.18
C ILE A 382 11.97 15.31 13.89
N GLY A 383 12.48 15.10 12.67
CA GLY A 383 13.88 15.34 12.32
C GLY A 383 14.83 14.32 12.96
N ASP A 384 16.02 14.77 13.35
CA ASP A 384 16.99 13.88 13.97
C ASP A 384 16.59 13.58 15.41
N LEU A 385 16.50 12.29 15.77
CA LEU A 385 16.18 11.85 17.12
C LEU A 385 17.33 12.17 18.09
N ILE A 386 17.02 12.92 19.15
CA ILE A 386 17.99 13.44 20.13
C ILE A 386 17.88 12.67 21.46
N MET A 387 16.65 12.39 21.91
CA MET A 387 16.39 11.83 23.22
C MET A 387 15.18 10.90 23.19
N ILE A 388 15.23 9.86 24.01
CA ILE A 388 14.13 8.91 24.22
C ILE A 388 13.80 8.88 25.70
N LYS A 389 12.53 9.05 26.06
CA LYS A 389 12.01 8.81 27.41
C LYS A 389 11.19 7.53 27.40
N LEU A 390 11.57 6.56 28.20
CA LEU A 390 10.86 5.29 28.37
C LEU A 390 10.19 5.30 29.74
N LYS A 391 8.89 5.04 29.78
CA LYS A 391 8.10 4.96 31.01
C LYS A 391 7.52 3.57 31.16
N TRP A 392 7.65 2.98 32.34
CA TRP A 392 6.87 1.81 32.73
C TRP A 392 5.57 2.30 33.38
N GLU A 393 4.44 2.03 32.75
CA GLU A 393 3.12 2.35 33.32
C GLU A 393 2.87 1.47 34.55
N GLY A 394 2.51 2.09 35.67
CA GLY A 394 2.03 1.39 36.85
C GLY A 394 0.53 1.15 36.73
N THR A 395 0.06 -0.07 37.00
CA THR A 395 -1.36 -0.35 37.29
C THR A 395 -1.50 -0.76 38.76
N PRO A 396 -2.70 -0.68 39.37
CA PRO A 396 -2.93 -1.16 40.74
C PRO A 396 -2.59 -2.64 40.92
N VAL A 397 -2.69 -3.42 39.84
CA VAL A 397 -2.26 -4.84 39.81
C VAL A 397 -0.74 -4.95 39.92
N TRP A 398 0.01 -4.07 39.25
CA TRP A 398 1.46 -3.98 39.41
C TRP A 398 1.87 -3.50 40.80
N GLU A 399 1.14 -2.57 41.42
CA GLU A 399 1.38 -2.14 42.81
C GLU A 399 1.21 -3.32 43.78
N ASN A 400 0.11 -4.06 43.68
CA ASN A 400 -0.15 -5.24 44.52
C ASN A 400 0.86 -6.39 44.30
N ILE A 401 1.24 -6.64 43.04
CA ILE A 401 2.29 -7.60 42.70
C ILE A 401 3.63 -7.12 43.31
N TRP A 402 3.94 -5.83 43.18
CA TRP A 402 5.17 -5.25 43.71
C TRP A 402 5.24 -5.32 45.24
N ASP A 403 4.13 -5.05 45.92
CA ASP A 403 4.02 -5.16 47.38
C ASP A 403 4.11 -6.63 47.86
N THR A 404 3.56 -7.57 47.08
CA THR A 404 3.73 -9.02 47.32
C THR A 404 5.20 -9.46 47.13
N PHE A 405 5.90 -8.90 46.14
CA PHE A 405 7.33 -9.15 45.94
C PHE A 405 8.19 -8.55 47.06
N GLN A 406 7.82 -7.38 47.61
CA GLN A 406 8.51 -6.75 48.75
C GLN A 406 8.39 -7.57 50.05
N THR A 407 7.29 -8.31 50.21
CA THR A 407 6.99 -9.08 51.44
C THR A 407 7.63 -10.47 51.45
N ILE A 408 7.85 -11.10 50.29
CA ILE A 408 8.48 -12.44 50.21
C ILE A 408 10.02 -12.39 50.32
N MET A 409 10.63 -11.22 50.08
CA MET A 409 12.09 -11.01 50.14
C MET A 409 12.46 -10.04 51.27
N PRO A 410 12.63 -10.51 52.53
CA PRO A 410 13.03 -9.65 53.64
C PRO A 410 14.48 -9.17 53.45
N TRP A 411 14.59 -7.86 53.23
CA TRP A 411 15.79 -7.10 52.93
C TRP A 411 16.95 -7.37 53.90
N THR A 412 18.04 -7.97 53.42
CA THR A 412 19.36 -7.85 54.07
C THR A 412 19.95 -6.48 53.79
N LYS A 413 20.55 -5.87 54.82
CA LYS A 413 21.10 -4.52 54.80
C LYS A 413 22.02 -4.29 53.60
N GLY A 414 21.55 -3.46 52.67
CA GLY A 414 22.35 -2.74 51.68
C GLY A 414 22.80 -3.52 50.45
N THR A 415 21.92 -3.77 49.48
CA THR A 415 22.18 -3.59 48.03
C THR A 415 20.93 -3.85 47.16
N ARG A 416 20.54 -2.83 46.37
CA ARG A 416 19.72 -2.78 45.12
C ARG A 416 18.33 -3.44 45.09
N ARG A 417 17.32 -2.65 44.71
CA ARG A 417 15.94 -3.09 44.41
C ARG A 417 15.91 -3.83 43.06
N PRO A 418 15.34 -5.05 42.94
CA PRO A 418 15.19 -5.72 41.65
C PRO A 418 14.29 -4.90 40.73
N GLY A 419 14.51 -4.94 39.42
CA GLY A 419 13.75 -4.17 38.44
C GLY A 419 14.08 -4.59 37.01
N LEU A 420 13.70 -3.78 36.04
CA LEU A 420 14.09 -4.01 34.66
C LEU A 420 15.33 -3.21 34.30
N ILE A 421 16.39 -3.87 33.85
CA ILE A 421 17.57 -3.18 33.35
C ILE A 421 17.41 -2.94 31.87
N VAL A 422 17.44 -1.66 31.46
CA VAL A 422 17.45 -1.25 30.06
C VAL A 422 18.82 -0.67 29.71
N LYS A 423 19.65 -1.46 29.02
CA LYS A 423 21.05 -1.07 28.76
C LYS A 423 21.20 -0.05 27.65
N ALA A 424 20.52 -0.27 26.53
CA ALA A 424 20.61 0.56 25.35
C ALA A 424 19.38 0.38 24.48
N ILE A 425 19.04 1.46 23.76
CA ILE A 425 17.99 1.48 22.76
C ILE A 425 18.65 1.77 21.42
N ARG A 426 18.59 0.81 20.50
CA ARG A 426 19.06 1.01 19.12
C ARG A 426 17.88 1.37 18.25
N VAL A 427 18.02 2.44 17.48
CA VAL A 427 16.98 2.95 16.60
C VAL A 427 17.47 2.90 15.16
N LYS A 428 16.58 2.50 14.26
CA LYS A 428 16.77 2.66 12.83
C LYS A 428 15.58 3.42 12.25
N ALA A 429 15.86 4.59 11.67
CA ALA A 429 14.89 5.32 10.88
C ALA A 429 14.83 4.72 9.46
N GLY A 430 13.63 4.39 9.00
CA GLY A 430 13.41 3.80 7.69
C GLY A 430 13.65 4.80 6.58
N GLU A 431 13.07 6.00 6.67
CA GLU A 431 13.09 6.98 5.57
C GLU A 431 14.50 7.55 5.35
N THR A 432 15.24 7.82 6.42
CA THR A 432 16.62 8.35 6.34
C THR A 432 17.69 7.26 6.30
N GLN A 433 17.31 5.98 6.50
CA GLN A 433 18.21 4.83 6.68
C GLN A 433 19.26 4.98 7.79
N GLN A 434 19.16 6.01 8.64
CA GLN A 434 20.08 6.26 9.75
C GLN A 434 19.91 5.23 10.85
N LYS A 435 21.03 4.90 11.51
CA LYS A 435 21.06 4.04 12.71
C LYS A 435 21.72 4.80 13.84
N THR A 436 21.06 4.81 14.99
CA THR A 436 21.49 5.55 16.18
C THR A 436 21.34 4.68 17.41
N THR A 437 22.21 4.89 18.39
CA THR A 437 22.17 4.19 19.68
C THR A 437 21.97 5.21 20.78
N PHE A 438 21.09 4.88 21.72
CA PHE A 438 20.77 5.71 22.88
C PHE A 438 21.08 4.94 24.16
N CYS A 439 21.80 5.60 25.07
CA CYS A 439 22.25 5.05 26.34
C CYS A 439 21.59 5.83 27.49
N PRO A 440 21.41 5.22 28.67
CA PRO A 440 20.94 5.93 29.86
C PRO A 440 21.77 7.18 30.14
N GLN A 441 21.12 8.29 30.49
CA GLN A 441 21.79 9.57 30.80
C GLN A 441 22.72 9.49 32.03
N SER A 442 22.45 8.58 32.97
CA SER A 442 23.29 8.31 34.14
C SER A 442 23.43 6.80 34.38
N ILE A 443 24.52 6.36 35.00
CA ILE A 443 24.78 4.96 35.38
C ILE A 443 23.74 4.47 36.39
N ASP A 444 23.20 5.36 37.23
CA ASP A 444 22.13 5.05 38.18
C ASP A 444 20.75 4.90 37.53
N ASN A 445 20.63 5.22 36.22
CA ASN A 445 19.37 5.20 35.47
C ASN A 445 19.13 3.92 34.66
N ILE A 446 19.89 2.86 34.91
CA ILE A 446 19.77 1.58 34.19
C ILE A 446 18.55 0.79 34.66
N HIS A 447 18.21 0.85 35.96
CA HIS A 447 17.05 0.16 36.53
C HIS A 447 15.78 0.98 36.33
N LEU A 448 14.79 0.37 35.67
CA LEU A 448 13.44 0.89 35.44
C LEU A 448 12.47 0.15 36.36
N HIS A 449 11.77 0.92 37.20
CA HIS A 449 10.71 0.43 38.08
C HIS A 449 9.33 0.93 37.60
N PRO A 450 8.23 0.33 38.10
CA PRO A 450 6.87 0.80 37.78
C PRO A 450 6.69 2.28 38.08
N SER A 451 5.91 2.96 37.24
CA SER A 451 5.64 4.42 37.30
C SER A 451 6.87 5.32 37.12
N GLN A 452 8.05 4.79 36.80
CA GLN A 452 9.25 5.58 36.54
C GLN A 452 9.43 5.89 35.06
N VAL A 453 10.03 7.05 34.80
CA VAL A 453 10.49 7.49 33.48
C VAL A 453 12.01 7.50 33.47
N LYS A 454 12.62 6.90 32.45
CA LYS A 454 14.06 6.93 32.21
C LYS A 454 14.40 7.60 30.90
N THR A 455 15.44 8.43 30.93
CA THR A 455 15.91 9.22 29.79
C THR A 455 17.15 8.59 29.17
N PHE A 456 17.12 8.44 27.85
CA PHE A 456 18.21 7.93 27.03
C PHE A 456 18.63 8.99 26.02
N VAL A 457 19.94 9.21 25.91
CA VAL A 457 20.56 10.20 25.02
C VAL A 457 21.49 9.50 24.03
N ARG A 458 21.73 10.14 22.87
CA ARG A 458 22.58 9.58 21.82
C ARG A 458 23.99 9.26 22.37
N CYS A 459 24.50 8.08 22.05
CA CYS A 459 25.82 7.60 22.45
C CYS A 459 26.49 6.81 21.32
N GLU A 460 27.82 6.73 21.34
CA GLU A 460 28.55 5.82 20.46
C GLU A 460 28.42 4.37 20.97
N ASP A 461 28.28 3.40 20.06
CA ASP A 461 28.16 1.97 20.37
C ASP A 461 29.53 1.45 20.88
N ARG A 462 29.90 1.80 22.11
CA ARG A 462 31.17 1.40 22.77
C ARG A 462 31.33 -0.13 22.84
N PHE A 463 30.26 -0.89 22.64
CA PHE A 463 30.23 -2.35 22.75
C PHE A 463 30.71 -3.13 21.52
N GLN A 464 30.98 -2.50 20.37
CA GLN A 464 31.62 -3.21 19.24
C GLN A 464 33.16 -3.26 19.34
N ARG A 465 33.80 -2.44 20.19
CA ARG A 465 35.27 -2.40 20.31
C ARG A 465 35.87 -3.46 21.24
N GLN A 466 35.08 -4.17 22.04
CA GLN A 466 35.60 -5.19 22.98
C GLN A 466 35.69 -6.62 22.41
N LYS A 467 35.29 -6.87 21.15
CA LYS A 467 35.45 -8.19 20.49
C LYS A 467 36.66 -8.32 19.57
N LYS A 468 37.58 -7.34 19.60
CA LYS A 468 38.89 -7.44 18.94
C LYS A 468 39.98 -6.92 19.89
N LYS A 469 40.32 -7.75 20.87
CA LYS A 469 41.66 -7.81 21.45
C LYS A 469 41.94 -9.25 21.83
#